data_AF-D3B7E3-F1
#
_entry.id   AF-D3B7E3-F1
#
_cell.length_a   1.000
_cell.length_b   1.000
_cell.length_c   1.000
_cell.angle_alpha   90.00
_cell.angle_beta   90.00
_cell.angle_gamma   90.00
#
_symmetry.space_group_name_H-M   'P 1'
#
loop_
_entity.id
_entity.type
_entity.pdbx_description
1 polymer ?
#
loop_
_entity_poly.entity_id
_entity_poly.type
_entity_poly.pdbx_seq_one_letter_code
_entity_poly.pdbx_strand_id
1 'polypeptide(L)' 'MSEDHYIHSDKDLRVPPFFPAVTSECKEVAAKFFICIEKSTIPLNEQDKDAPRRGLVLCEKELNAYTQCMLKYQQK' A
#
# COMPACT_ATOMS: atom_id res chain seq x y z
N MET A 1 -2.75 13.19 36.01
CA MET A 1 -1.54 12.63 35.36
C MET A 1 -1.87 12.47 33.91
N SER A 2 -1.23 13.30 33.08
CA SER A 2 -1.29 13.22 31.63
C SER A 2 -0.51 12.01 31.18
N GLU A 3 -1.11 11.13 30.37
CA GLU A 3 -0.35 10.17 29.58
C GLU A 3 -0.49 10.59 28.12
N ASP A 4 0.66 11.02 27.62
CA ASP A 4 0.92 11.64 26.34
C ASP A 4 0.41 10.80 25.16
N HIS A 5 -0.04 11.56 24.16
CA HIS A 5 -0.22 11.18 22.78
C HIS A 5 0.80 10.14 22.28
N TYR A 6 0.34 8.94 21.95
CA TYR A 6 0.95 8.18 20.87
C TYR A 6 -0.15 7.65 19.96
N ILE A 7 -0.69 8.57 19.14
CA ILE A 7 -1.35 8.19 17.88
C ILE A 7 -0.21 7.66 16.99
N HIS A 8 0.19 6.40 17.18
CA HIS A 8 0.76 5.66 16.07
C HIS A 8 -0.39 5.63 15.07
N SER A 9 -0.28 6.46 14.04
CA SER A 9 -1.23 6.49 12.95
C SER A 9 -1.14 5.13 12.25
N ASP A 10 -1.85 4.15 12.80
CA ASP A 10 -2.42 3.01 12.10
C ASP A 10 -3.44 3.61 11.13
N LYS A 11 -2.96 4.41 10.17
CA LYS A 11 -3.62 4.53 8.89
C LYS A 11 -3.61 3.10 8.40
N ASP A 12 -4.70 2.42 8.70
CA ASP A 12 -5.02 1.06 8.34
C ASP A 12 -4.62 0.87 6.87
N LEU A 13 -3.38 0.41 6.69
CA LEU A 13 -2.65 0.59 5.45
C LEU A 13 -3.11 -0.54 4.54
N ARG A 14 -4.21 -0.27 3.84
CA ARG A 14 -4.92 -1.24 3.02
C ARG A 14 -4.82 -0.86 1.56
N VAL A 15 -4.81 -1.90 0.73
CA VAL A 15 -4.99 -1.71 -0.71
C VAL A 15 -6.38 -1.14 -0.98
N PRO A 16 -6.53 -0.25 -1.96
CA PRO A 16 -7.83 0.30 -2.33
C PRO A 16 -8.75 -0.80 -2.91
N PRO A 17 -10.09 -0.61 -2.88
CA PRO A 17 -11.06 -1.63 -3.29
C PRO A 17 -10.97 -2.03 -4.77
N PHE A 18 -10.35 -1.20 -5.61
CA PHE A 18 -10.12 -1.48 -7.03
C PHE A 18 -8.82 -2.26 -7.29
N PHE A 19 -7.97 -2.50 -6.29
CA PHE A 19 -6.80 -3.35 -6.47
C PHE A 19 -7.23 -4.78 -6.85
N PRO A 20 -6.55 -5.45 -7.80
CA PRO A 20 -5.31 -5.07 -8.50
C PRO A 20 -5.53 -4.40 -9.88
N ALA A 21 -6.70 -3.81 -10.15
CA ALA A 21 -6.99 -3.19 -11.44
C ALA A 21 -6.12 -1.95 -11.71
N VAL A 22 -5.79 -1.71 -12.99
CA VAL A 22 -4.95 -0.58 -13.41
C VAL A 22 -5.48 -0.01 -14.71
N THR A 23 -5.51 1.32 -14.82
CA THR A 23 -5.84 2.04 -16.07
C THR A 23 -4.56 2.38 -16.83
N SER A 24 -4.66 2.59 -18.15
CA SER A 24 -3.50 2.89 -18.99
C SER A 24 -2.74 4.14 -18.50
N GLU A 25 -3.46 5.16 -18.03
CA GLU A 25 -2.92 6.41 -17.49
C GLU A 25 -2.16 6.22 -16.18
N CYS A 26 -2.56 5.24 -15.36
CA CYS A 26 -1.94 4.97 -14.06
C CYS A 26 -0.91 3.84 -14.11
N LYS A 27 -0.62 3.29 -15.29
CA LYS A 27 0.24 2.10 -15.46
C LYS A 27 1.63 2.29 -14.87
N GLU A 28 2.26 3.45 -15.06
CA GLU A 28 3.63 3.69 -14.61
C GLU A 28 3.74 3.77 -13.07
N VAL A 29 2.78 4.44 -12.42
CA VAL A 29 2.74 4.53 -10.96
C VAL A 29 2.30 3.21 -10.31
N ALA A 30 1.36 2.50 -10.95
CA ALA A 30 0.94 1.17 -10.52
C ALA A 30 2.09 0.15 -10.60
N ALA A 31 2.88 0.19 -11.67
CA ALA A 31 4.02 -0.69 -11.84
C ALA A 31 5.05 -0.53 -10.70
N LYS A 32 5.33 0.70 -10.27
CA LYS A 32 6.22 0.96 -9.13
C LYS A 32 5.70 0.32 -7.84
N PHE A 33 4.38 0.42 -7.58
CA PHE A 33 3.75 -0.22 -6.43
C PHE A 33 3.80 -1.74 -6.52
N PHE A 34 3.44 -2.33 -7.66
CA PHE A 34 3.43 -3.79 -7.83
C PHE A 34 4.83 -4.40 -7.74
N ILE A 35 5.84 -3.75 -8.32
CA ILE A 35 7.24 -4.18 -8.18
C ILE A 35 7.69 -4.09 -6.72
N CYS A 36 7.28 -3.05 -6.00
CA CYS A 36 7.64 -2.90 -4.60
C CYS A 36 7.00 -3.99 -3.73
N ILE A 37 5.68 -4.22 -3.89
CA ILE A 37 4.95 -5.16 -3.04
C ILE A 37 5.41 -6.59 -3.28
N GLU A 38 5.65 -6.99 -4.54
CA GLU A 38 6.18 -8.31 -4.90
C GLU A 38 7.51 -8.62 -4.20
N LYS A 39 8.40 -7.62 -4.09
CA LYS A 39 9.69 -7.76 -3.42
C LYS A 39 9.60 -7.68 -1.89
N SER A 40 8.57 -7.03 -1.36
CA SER A 40 8.49 -6.67 0.06
C SER A 40 7.58 -7.60 0.87
N THR A 41 6.71 -8.37 0.22
CA THR A 41 5.82 -9.36 0.88
C THR A 41 6.45 -10.74 1.01
N ILE A 42 7.79 -10.82 1.07
CA ILE A 42 8.49 -12.09 1.26
C ILE A 42 8.38 -12.50 2.73
N PRO A 43 7.78 -13.68 3.03
CA PRO A 43 7.69 -14.18 4.41
C PRO A 43 9.08 -14.58 4.92
N LEU A 44 9.37 -14.24 6.18
CA LEU A 44 10.63 -14.63 6.81
C LEU A 44 10.64 -16.12 7.21
N ASN A 45 9.46 -16.70 7.41
CA ASN A 45 9.23 -18.11 7.72
C ASN A 45 7.78 -18.50 7.37
N GLU A 46 7.45 -19.79 7.42
CA GLU A 46 6.12 -20.30 7.07
C GLU A 46 4.98 -19.79 7.96
N GLN A 47 5.30 -19.22 9.13
CA GLN A 47 4.34 -18.69 10.10
C GLN A 47 4.24 -17.15 10.06
N ASP A 48 5.01 -16.48 9.19
CA ASP A 48 5.05 -15.02 9.08
C ASP A 48 3.78 -14.48 8.40
N LYS A 49 2.76 -14.23 9.21
CA LYS A 49 1.50 -13.60 8.80
C LYS A 49 1.62 -12.10 8.58
N ASP A 50 2.72 -11.49 9.00
CA ASP A 50 2.94 -10.04 8.95
C ASP A 50 3.68 -9.59 7.68
N ALA A 51 4.17 -10.53 6.87
CA ALA A 51 4.82 -10.22 5.58
C ALA A 51 3.99 -9.31 4.66
N PRO A 52 2.67 -9.50 4.49
CA PRO A 52 1.84 -8.59 3.69
C PRO A 52 1.78 -7.18 4.30
N ARG A 53 1.61 -7.08 5.62
CA ARG A 53 1.54 -5.80 6.34
C ARG A 53 2.87 -5.05 6.23
N ARG A 54 4.00 -5.71 6.50
CA ARG A 54 5.34 -5.13 6.31
C ARG A 54 5.55 -4.65 4.89
N GLY A 55 5.17 -5.47 3.90
CA GLY A 55 5.30 -5.11 2.50
C GLY A 55 4.53 -3.84 2.16
N LEU A 56 3.29 -3.71 2.64
CA LEU A 56 2.48 -2.50 2.44
C LEU A 56 3.09 -1.28 3.11
N VAL A 57 3.62 -1.41 4.34
CA VAL A 57 4.29 -0.31 5.04
C VAL A 57 5.54 0.16 4.28
N LEU A 58 6.35 -0.78 3.77
CA LEU A 58 7.54 -0.46 2.97
C LEU A 58 7.20 0.24 1.64
N CYS A 59 6.05 -0.09 1.07
CA CYS A 59 5.58 0.41 -0.21
C CYS A 59 4.50 1.49 -0.09
N GLU A 60 4.35 2.12 1.08
CA GLU A 60 3.28 3.08 1.37
C GLU A 60 3.27 4.23 0.35
N LYS A 61 4.46 4.72 -0.01
CA LYS A 61 4.62 5.85 -0.93
C LYS A 61 4.08 5.51 -2.32
N GLU A 62 4.45 4.36 -2.85
CA GLU A 62 4.01 3.88 -4.16
C GLU A 62 2.52 3.51 -4.13
N LEU A 63 2.03 2.90 -3.05
CA LEU A 63 0.61 2.60 -2.83
C LEU A 63 -0.23 3.87 -2.87
N ASN A 64 0.20 4.93 -2.16
CA ASN A 64 -0.48 6.21 -2.16
C ASN A 64 -0.51 6.86 -3.54
N ALA A 65 0.60 6.83 -4.28
CA ALA A 65 0.67 7.37 -5.63
C ALA A 65 -0.27 6.63 -6.61
N TYR A 66 -0.26 5.30 -6.57
CA TYR A 66 -1.17 4.46 -7.33
C TYR A 66 -2.64 4.75 -7.00
N THR A 67 -2.97 4.78 -5.70
CA THR A 67 -4.33 5.03 -5.21
C THR A 67 -4.84 6.40 -5.66
N GLN A 68 -4.04 7.45 -5.53
CA GLN A 68 -4.41 8.80 -5.97
C GLN A 68 -4.64 8.88 -7.49
N CYS A 69 -3.83 8.19 -8.29
CA CYS A 69 -4.01 8.17 -9.74
C CYS A 69 -5.33 7.48 -10.12
N MET A 70 -5.57 6.29 -9.58
CA MET A 70 -6.78 5.52 -9.85
C MET A 70 -8.04 6.25 -9.38
N LEU A 71 -8.01 6.88 -8.20
CA LEU A 71 -9.13 7.68 -7.69
C LEU A 71 -9.43 8.90 -8.57
N LYS A 72 -8.41 9.55 -9.14
CA LYS A 72 -8.60 10.65 -10.09
C LYS A 72 -9.21 10.15 -11.40
N TYR A 73 -8.85 8.95 -11.85
CA TYR A 73 -9.41 8.37 -13.07
C TYR A 73 -10.87 7.93 -12.87
N GLN A 74 -11.22 7.32 -11.73
CA GLN A 74 -12.58 6.86 -11.45
C GLN A 74 -13.62 7.98 -11.28
N GLN A 75 -13.18 9.21 -11.02
CA GLN A 75 -14.04 10.39 -10.91
C GLN A 75 -14.25 11.10 -12.26
N LYS A 76 -13.68 10.57 -13.33
CA LYS A 76 -13.73 11.13 -14.69
C LYS A 76 -14.80 10.43 -15.51
#